data_AF-A0A8J6UHT3-F1
#
_entry.id   AF-A0A8J6UHT3-F1
#
_cell.length_a   1.000
_cell.length_b   1.000
_cell.length_c   1.000
_cell.angle_alpha   90.00
_cell.angle_beta   90.00
_cell.angle_gamma   90.00
#
_symmetry.space_group_name_H-M   'P 1'
#
loop_
_entity.id
_entity.type
_entity.pdbx_description
1 polymer ?
#
loop_
_entity_poly.entity_id
_entity_poly.type
_entity_poly.pdbx_seq_one_letter_code
_entity_poly.pdbx_strand_id
1 'polypeptide(L)'
;MPKPGLLARALVLATSLNVIAVSAAEPAAVIRTLEQRSCEGCNLQDADLIHADLRDSRLQGAQLQRANLSGARLDGANLRQANLSFTSLSGASLRGADLRGAVLIGTDLRHADLSDALLDHGGLSRSHWQQTKGISLAAHSYAELHNAGIKAAQEGRHPDAEYWFGSAIQRMPNAAISWVARGLSRAEQGNLQLAARDLQYAAILYTSMGDTQQAESLNKAANMLIEPPTRPKGGNGAGSKLVSAAIAATQLLAPLAAKTMLPIPF
;
A
#
# COMPACT_ATOMS: atom_id res chain seq x y z
N MET A 1 -19.91 -42.83 75.12
CA MET A 1 -20.36 -43.69 74.01
C MET A 1 -20.18 -42.94 72.69
N PRO A 2 -19.87 -43.66 71.59
CA PRO A 2 -19.01 -43.25 70.44
C PRO A 2 -19.82 -42.52 69.33
N LYS A 3 -19.29 -41.90 68.25
CA LYS A 3 -18.19 -42.21 67.31
C LYS A 3 -17.62 -40.95 66.60
N PRO A 4 -16.40 -41.04 66.01
CA PRO A 4 -15.70 -39.99 65.25
C PRO A 4 -16.03 -40.01 63.75
N GLY A 5 -15.93 -38.86 63.06
CA GLY A 5 -16.21 -38.70 61.63
C GLY A 5 -15.13 -37.90 60.90
N LEU A 6 -14.29 -38.66 60.20
CA LEU A 6 -13.26 -38.38 59.19
C LEU A 6 -12.96 -36.95 58.70
N LEU A 7 -11.65 -36.67 58.75
CA LEU A 7 -10.86 -35.79 57.89
C LEU A 7 -11.14 -36.04 56.38
N ALA A 8 -11.45 -34.98 55.64
CA ALA A 8 -11.25 -34.93 54.20
C ALA A 8 -10.60 -33.59 53.84
N ARG A 9 -9.26 -33.56 53.81
CA ARG A 9 -8.49 -32.44 53.24
C ARG A 9 -8.68 -32.52 51.73
N ALA A 10 -9.46 -31.58 51.18
CA ALA A 10 -9.52 -31.36 49.74
C ALA A 10 -8.18 -30.81 49.27
N LEU A 11 -7.33 -31.70 48.73
CA LEU A 11 -6.14 -31.32 47.99
C LEU A 11 -6.62 -30.88 46.59
N VAL A 12 -6.87 -29.58 46.43
CA VAL A 12 -7.11 -29.00 45.11
C VAL A 12 -5.78 -29.03 44.36
N LEU A 13 -5.61 -30.02 43.48
CA LEU A 13 -4.60 -29.95 42.42
C LEU A 13 -4.99 -28.80 41.49
N ALA A 14 -4.35 -27.64 41.67
CA ALA A 14 -4.35 -26.60 40.66
C ALA A 14 -3.54 -27.12 39.47
N THR A 15 -4.22 -27.69 38.48
CA THR A 15 -3.65 -27.85 37.15
C THR A 15 -3.50 -26.45 36.58
N SER A 16 -2.25 -25.98 36.50
CA SER A 16 -1.89 -24.77 35.78
C SER A 16 -2.18 -24.99 34.29
N LEU A 17 -3.42 -24.74 33.88
CA LEU A 17 -3.69 -24.42 32.48
C LEU A 17 -2.98 -23.10 32.22
N ASN A 18 -1.88 -23.19 31.48
CA ASN A 18 -1.23 -22.05 30.87
C ASN A 18 -2.15 -21.59 29.72
N VAL A 19 -3.29 -20.99 30.08
CA VAL A 19 -4.08 -20.21 29.13
C VAL A 19 -3.20 -19.03 28.78
N ILE A 20 -2.73 -18.98 27.54
CA ILE A 20 -2.16 -17.77 26.97
C ILE A 20 -3.29 -16.75 27.06
N ALA A 21 -3.28 -15.92 28.11
CA ALA A 21 -4.25 -14.87 28.29
C ALA A 21 -4.02 -13.87 27.15
N VAL A 22 -4.80 -14.00 26.08
CA VAL A 22 -5.04 -12.90 25.16
C VAL A 22 -5.84 -11.89 26.00
N SER A 23 -5.13 -10.97 26.63
CA SER A 23 -5.71 -10.00 27.55
C SER A 23 -6.55 -9.02 26.74
N ALA A 24 -7.87 -9.08 26.90
CA ALA A 24 -8.78 -8.01 26.50
C ALA A 24 -8.39 -6.68 27.16
N ALA A 25 -8.95 -5.59 26.65
CA ALA A 25 -8.72 -4.23 27.14
C ALA A 25 -8.89 -4.16 28.66
N GLU A 26 -7.94 -3.50 29.33
CA GLU A 26 -8.08 -3.25 30.76
C GLU A 26 -9.21 -2.22 30.98
N PRO A 27 -10.22 -2.49 31.84
CA PRO A 27 -11.31 -1.54 32.07
C PRO A 27 -10.81 -0.14 32.48
N ALA A 28 -9.73 -0.09 33.28
CA ALA A 28 -9.09 1.16 33.67
C ALA A 28 -8.47 1.90 32.47
N ALA A 29 -7.95 1.19 31.46
CA ALA A 29 -7.41 1.81 30.25
C ALA A 29 -8.52 2.42 29.39
N VAL A 30 -9.67 1.75 29.27
CA VAL A 30 -10.84 2.29 28.56
C VAL A 30 -11.33 3.58 29.24
N ILE A 31 -11.48 3.56 30.57
CA ILE A 31 -11.91 4.74 31.34
C ILE A 31 -10.91 5.90 31.15
N ARG A 32 -9.60 5.66 31.32
CA ARG A 32 -8.58 6.69 31.08
C ARG A 32 -8.63 7.25 29.66
N THR A 33 -8.88 6.40 28.67
CA THR A 33 -8.98 6.81 27.27
C THR A 33 -10.18 7.72 27.04
N LEU A 34 -11.35 7.38 27.59
CA LEU A 34 -12.58 8.14 27.40
C LEU A 34 -12.61 9.45 28.21
N GLU A 35 -12.13 9.43 29.46
CA GLU A 35 -12.20 10.58 30.36
C GLU A 35 -11.02 11.54 30.19
N GLN A 36 -9.82 10.99 30.04
CA GLN A 36 -8.57 11.75 30.06
C GLN A 36 -7.93 11.91 28.68
N ARG A 37 -8.47 11.21 27.66
CA ARG A 37 -7.94 11.20 26.29
C ARG A 37 -6.45 10.83 26.27
N SER A 38 -6.02 9.98 27.18
CA SER A 38 -4.60 9.67 27.36
C SER A 38 -4.44 8.23 27.84
N CYS A 39 -3.82 7.40 27.01
CA CYS A 39 -3.46 6.03 27.36
C CYS A 39 -2.29 5.54 26.49
N GLU A 40 -1.14 6.19 26.62
CA GLU A 40 0.10 5.82 25.92
C GLU A 40 0.52 4.39 26.31
N GLY A 41 0.76 3.53 25.32
CA GLY A 41 1.16 2.14 25.52
C GLY A 41 0.10 1.21 26.14
N CYS A 42 -1.12 1.70 26.39
CA CYS A 42 -2.15 0.92 27.07
C CYS A 42 -2.65 -0.28 26.26
N ASN A 43 -3.13 -1.30 26.96
CA ASN A 43 -3.89 -2.38 26.34
C ASN A 43 -5.38 -2.01 26.18
N LEU A 44 -5.77 -1.77 24.93
CA LEU A 44 -7.13 -1.50 24.46
C LEU A 44 -7.58 -2.58 23.45
N GLN A 45 -6.97 -3.77 23.47
CA GLN A 45 -7.34 -4.88 22.60
C GLN A 45 -8.81 -5.25 22.80
N ASP A 46 -9.56 -5.46 21.72
CA ASP A 46 -11.00 -5.76 21.77
C ASP A 46 -11.88 -4.68 22.42
N ALA A 47 -11.37 -3.47 22.68
CA ALA A 47 -12.16 -2.41 23.27
C ALA A 47 -13.31 -1.99 22.33
N ASP A 48 -14.50 -1.77 22.91
CA ASP A 48 -15.61 -1.13 22.22
C ASP A 48 -15.59 0.37 22.48
N LEU A 49 -15.28 1.13 21.43
CA LEU A 49 -15.12 2.58 21.41
C LEU A 49 -15.90 3.19 20.23
N ILE A 50 -16.99 2.54 19.81
CA ILE A 50 -17.88 3.02 18.75
C ILE A 50 -18.34 4.45 19.08
N HIS A 51 -18.24 5.36 18.10
CA HIS A 51 -18.61 6.77 18.24
C HIS A 51 -17.93 7.56 19.37
N ALA A 52 -16.87 7.02 19.98
CA ALA A 52 -16.15 7.72 21.05
C ALA A 52 -15.54 9.03 20.54
N ASP A 53 -15.58 10.06 21.39
CA ASP A 53 -14.87 11.33 21.14
C ASP A 53 -13.46 11.26 21.74
N LEU A 54 -12.50 10.93 20.88
CA LEU A 54 -11.08 10.75 21.19
C LEU A 54 -10.20 11.79 20.48
N ARG A 55 -10.76 12.96 20.17
CA ARG A 55 -10.02 14.07 19.55
C ARG A 55 -8.84 14.49 20.41
N ASP A 56 -7.70 14.72 19.78
CA ASP A 56 -6.43 15.12 20.40
C ASP A 56 -5.92 14.12 21.46
N SER A 57 -6.38 12.86 21.40
CA SER A 57 -5.97 11.85 22.38
C SER A 57 -4.51 11.42 22.22
N ARG A 58 -3.86 11.13 23.35
CA ARG A 58 -2.50 10.57 23.43
C ARG A 58 -2.57 9.05 23.51
N LEU A 59 -2.46 8.39 22.37
CA LEU A 59 -2.56 6.95 22.19
C LEU A 59 -1.29 6.34 21.56
N GLN A 60 -0.15 7.02 21.70
CA GLN A 60 1.13 6.53 21.20
C GLN A 60 1.42 5.14 21.77
N GLY A 61 1.73 4.18 20.91
CA GLY A 61 2.06 2.80 21.29
C GLY A 61 0.88 1.97 21.82
N ALA A 62 -0.34 2.51 21.84
CA ALA A 62 -1.51 1.79 22.35
C ALA A 62 -1.76 0.49 21.55
N GLN A 63 -2.16 -0.57 22.25
CA GLN A 63 -2.53 -1.86 21.67
C GLN A 63 -4.04 -1.86 21.41
N LEU A 64 -4.46 -1.62 20.17
CA LEU A 64 -5.86 -1.48 19.73
C LEU A 64 -6.32 -2.64 18.85
N GLN A 65 -5.59 -3.76 18.84
CA GLN A 65 -5.88 -4.91 18.00
C GLN A 65 -7.33 -5.35 18.18
N ARG A 66 -8.06 -5.57 17.08
CA ARG A 66 -9.47 -5.99 17.09
C ARG A 66 -10.44 -5.05 17.83
N ALA A 67 -10.02 -3.86 18.26
CA ALA A 67 -10.91 -2.87 18.85
C ALA A 67 -11.94 -2.37 17.82
N ASN A 68 -13.10 -1.93 18.30
CA ASN A 68 -14.13 -1.32 17.48
C ASN A 68 -14.16 0.19 17.73
N LEU A 69 -13.64 0.96 16.78
CA LEU A 69 -13.62 2.43 16.75
C LEU A 69 -14.49 2.96 15.60
N SER A 70 -15.50 2.19 15.17
CA SER A 70 -16.38 2.58 14.07
C SER A 70 -17.05 3.91 14.37
N GLY A 71 -16.97 4.86 13.45
CA GLY A 71 -17.54 6.21 13.61
C GLY A 71 -16.95 7.04 14.75
N ALA A 72 -15.83 6.65 15.35
CA ALA A 72 -15.16 7.43 16.40
C ALA A 72 -14.55 8.73 15.83
N ARG A 73 -14.37 9.71 16.71
CA ARG A 73 -13.67 10.97 16.39
C ARG A 73 -12.26 10.95 16.96
N LEU A 74 -11.26 10.83 16.09
CA LEU A 74 -9.83 10.79 16.39
C LEU A 74 -9.09 11.97 15.75
N ASP A 75 -9.79 13.08 15.46
CA ASP A 75 -9.17 14.27 14.88
C ASP A 75 -8.00 14.73 15.77
N GLY A 76 -6.81 14.91 15.19
CA GLY A 76 -5.60 15.33 15.91
C GLY A 76 -5.00 14.29 16.87
N ALA A 77 -5.52 13.05 16.93
CA ALA A 77 -5.01 12.04 17.86
C ALA A 77 -3.56 11.63 17.53
N ASN A 78 -2.74 11.45 18.57
CA ASN A 78 -1.42 10.85 18.45
C ASN A 78 -1.54 9.32 18.57
N LEU A 79 -1.49 8.63 17.43
CA LEU A 79 -1.53 7.18 17.30
C LEU A 79 -0.17 6.61 16.85
N ARG A 80 0.91 7.36 17.05
CA ARG A 80 2.25 6.93 16.63
C ARG A 80 2.57 5.56 17.24
N GLN A 81 3.11 4.64 16.45
CA GLN A 81 3.50 3.30 16.91
C GLN A 81 2.36 2.46 17.52
N ALA A 82 1.09 2.89 17.40
CA ALA A 82 -0.04 2.11 17.89
C ALA A 82 -0.24 0.85 17.04
N ASN A 83 -0.74 -0.21 17.67
CA ASN A 83 -1.10 -1.43 16.96
C ASN A 83 -2.61 -1.46 16.69
N LEU A 84 -3.00 -1.13 15.46
CA LEU A 84 -4.39 -1.07 14.99
C LEU A 84 -4.76 -2.31 14.16
N SER A 85 -4.03 -3.41 14.32
CA SER A 85 -4.25 -4.61 13.51
C SER A 85 -5.67 -5.16 13.71
N PHE A 86 -6.40 -5.33 12.62
CA PHE A 86 -7.79 -5.81 12.60
C PHE A 86 -8.78 -4.91 13.37
N THR A 87 -8.43 -3.65 13.63
CA THR A 87 -9.34 -2.66 14.23
C THR A 87 -10.38 -2.20 13.22
N SER A 88 -11.63 -1.98 13.67
CA SER A 88 -12.64 -1.30 12.85
C SER A 88 -12.57 0.21 13.06
N LEU A 89 -12.21 0.96 12.04
CA LEU A 89 -12.26 2.42 11.94
C LEU A 89 -13.25 2.89 10.86
N SER A 90 -14.17 2.02 10.45
CA SER A 90 -15.14 2.33 9.40
C SER A 90 -15.93 3.60 9.76
N GLY A 91 -15.93 4.57 8.85
CA GLY A 91 -16.60 5.87 9.03
C GLY A 91 -16.02 6.77 10.12
N ALA A 92 -14.86 6.43 10.72
CA ALA A 92 -14.21 7.26 11.73
C ALA A 92 -13.59 8.53 11.12
N SER A 93 -13.46 9.59 11.93
CA SER A 93 -12.73 10.80 11.55
C SER A 93 -11.33 10.76 12.16
N LEU A 94 -10.28 10.76 11.34
CA LEU A 94 -8.87 10.74 11.75
C LEU A 94 -8.12 11.98 11.21
N ARG A 95 -8.83 13.10 11.08
CA ARG A 95 -8.28 14.29 10.42
C ARG A 95 -7.09 14.83 11.19
N GLY A 96 -5.95 15.01 10.53
CA GLY A 96 -4.72 15.47 11.19
C GLY A 96 -4.13 14.51 12.23
N ALA A 97 -4.62 13.27 12.33
CA ALA A 97 -4.07 12.29 13.28
C ALA A 97 -2.66 11.85 12.86
N ASP A 98 -1.78 11.59 13.83
CA ASP A 98 -0.44 11.08 13.58
C ASP A 98 -0.41 9.55 13.72
N LEU A 99 -0.35 8.85 12.59
CA LEU A 99 -0.30 7.39 12.45
C LEU A 99 1.10 6.89 12.07
N ARG A 100 2.14 7.72 12.13
CA ARG A 100 3.50 7.29 11.78
C ARG A 100 3.98 6.16 12.70
N GLY A 101 4.50 5.10 12.10
CA GLY A 101 4.89 3.86 12.77
C GLY A 101 3.72 2.98 13.22
N ALA A 102 2.46 3.36 13.00
CA ALA A 102 1.32 2.54 13.39
C ALA A 102 1.20 1.28 12.51
N VAL A 103 0.74 0.18 13.10
CA VAL A 103 0.51 -1.08 12.39
C VAL A 103 -0.97 -1.17 12.00
N LEU A 104 -1.26 -1.11 10.69
CA LEU A 104 -2.62 -1.08 10.14
C LEU A 104 -3.03 -2.37 9.39
N ILE A 105 -2.49 -3.53 9.79
CA ILE A 105 -2.76 -4.79 9.10
C ILE A 105 -4.22 -5.20 9.29
N GLY A 106 -4.96 -5.36 8.19
CA GLY A 106 -6.37 -5.74 8.21
C GLY A 106 -7.30 -4.70 8.85
N THR A 107 -6.81 -3.48 9.11
CA THR A 107 -7.63 -2.39 9.68
C THR A 107 -8.69 -1.97 8.68
N ASP A 108 -9.93 -1.83 9.13
CA ASP A 108 -11.02 -1.32 8.30
C ASP A 108 -11.11 0.20 8.38
N LEU A 109 -10.66 0.90 7.34
CA LEU A 109 -10.71 2.35 7.20
C LEU A 109 -11.78 2.80 6.20
N ARG A 110 -12.65 1.90 5.72
CA ARG A 110 -13.65 2.25 4.70
C ARG A 110 -14.51 3.40 5.18
N HIS A 111 -14.77 4.36 4.29
CA HIS A 111 -15.51 5.59 4.57
C HIS A 111 -14.91 6.52 5.65
N ALA A 112 -13.73 6.23 6.19
CA ALA A 112 -13.07 7.11 7.15
C ALA A 112 -12.62 8.43 6.49
N ASP A 113 -12.31 9.42 7.30
CA ASP A 113 -11.70 10.69 6.87
C ASP A 113 -10.25 10.78 7.38
N LEU A 114 -9.28 10.60 6.49
CA LEU A 114 -7.85 10.73 6.75
C LEU A 114 -7.28 12.07 6.25
N SER A 115 -8.12 13.09 6.01
CA SER A 115 -7.62 14.41 5.60
C SER A 115 -6.53 14.92 6.54
N ASP A 116 -5.37 15.23 5.96
CA ASP A 116 -4.18 15.73 6.67
C ASP A 116 -3.57 14.76 7.70
N ALA A 117 -4.00 13.49 7.73
CA ALA A 117 -3.40 12.48 8.59
C ALA A 117 -1.95 12.21 8.18
N LEU A 118 -1.07 12.06 9.17
CA LEU A 118 0.34 11.75 8.97
C LEU A 118 0.53 10.23 8.97
N LEU A 119 0.90 9.67 7.82
CA LEU A 119 1.10 8.24 7.62
C LEU A 119 2.52 7.98 7.14
N ASP A 120 3.05 6.82 7.50
CA ASP A 120 4.25 6.31 6.86
C ASP A 120 3.96 5.96 5.39
N HIS A 121 5.02 5.94 4.59
CA HIS A 121 4.96 5.54 3.20
C HIS A 121 4.39 4.13 3.05
N GLY A 122 3.26 4.00 2.35
CA GLY A 122 2.59 2.71 2.19
C GLY A 122 1.97 2.16 3.48
N GLY A 123 1.78 2.99 4.51
CA GLY A 123 1.19 2.56 5.79
C GLY A 123 -0.22 1.97 5.66
N LEU A 124 -0.90 2.21 4.54
CA LEU A 124 -2.23 1.67 4.23
C LEU A 124 -2.20 0.40 3.37
N SER A 125 -1.03 -0.10 2.96
CA SER A 125 -0.94 -1.17 1.94
C SER A 125 -1.60 -2.49 2.36
N ARG A 126 -1.78 -2.69 3.66
CA ARG A 126 -2.38 -3.90 4.25
C ARG A 126 -3.71 -3.63 4.95
N SER A 127 -4.30 -2.45 4.77
CA SER A 127 -5.60 -2.08 5.35
C SER A 127 -6.70 -2.03 4.28
N HIS A 128 -7.95 -1.94 4.72
CA HIS A 128 -9.12 -1.76 3.86
C HIS A 128 -9.53 -0.29 3.86
N TRP A 129 -9.04 0.50 2.91
CA TRP A 129 -9.26 1.95 2.87
C TRP A 129 -10.10 2.40 1.66
N GLN A 130 -10.88 1.49 1.06
CA GLN A 130 -11.75 1.85 -0.05
C GLN A 130 -12.72 2.97 0.38
N GLN A 131 -12.84 4.00 -0.45
CA GLN A 131 -13.72 5.16 -0.21
C GLN A 131 -13.34 6.01 1.03
N THR A 132 -12.14 5.83 1.58
CA THR A 132 -11.58 6.74 2.58
C THR A 132 -11.26 8.10 1.94
N LYS A 133 -11.54 9.18 2.65
CA LYS A 133 -11.23 10.55 2.20
C LYS A 133 -9.83 10.96 2.64
N GLY A 134 -9.22 11.89 1.90
CA GLY A 134 -7.99 12.55 2.34
C GLY A 134 -6.70 11.73 2.26
N ILE A 135 -6.71 10.59 1.57
CA ILE A 135 -5.49 9.79 1.36
C ILE A 135 -4.53 10.54 0.44
N SER A 136 -3.37 10.93 0.97
CA SER A 136 -2.31 11.54 0.17
C SER A 136 -1.58 10.50 -0.71
N LEU A 137 -0.89 10.95 -1.76
CA LEU A 137 -0.02 10.08 -2.58
C LEU A 137 1.03 9.35 -1.73
N ALA A 138 1.45 9.91 -0.60
CA ALA A 138 2.42 9.29 0.29
C ALA A 138 1.90 7.98 0.93
N ALA A 139 0.59 7.91 1.20
CA ALA A 139 -0.04 6.75 1.80
C ALA A 139 -0.18 5.57 0.83
N HIS A 140 -0.13 5.83 -0.48
CA HIS A 140 -0.20 4.76 -1.48
C HIS A 140 1.07 3.91 -1.48
N SER A 141 0.92 2.61 -1.62
CA SER A 141 2.02 1.65 -1.79
C SER A 141 2.56 1.68 -3.22
N TYR A 142 3.75 1.09 -3.41
CA TYR A 142 4.31 0.90 -4.76
C TYR A 142 3.35 0.12 -5.67
N ALA A 143 2.78 -0.99 -5.18
CA ALA A 143 1.89 -1.84 -5.95
C ALA A 143 0.61 -1.09 -6.36
N GLU A 144 0.04 -0.27 -5.47
CA GLU A 144 -1.14 0.54 -5.76
C GLU A 144 -0.87 1.58 -6.86
N LEU A 145 0.24 2.31 -6.75
CA LEU A 145 0.64 3.30 -7.76
C LEU A 145 0.88 2.63 -9.12
N HIS A 146 1.54 1.47 -9.12
CA HIS A 146 1.78 0.71 -10.34
C HIS A 146 0.46 0.20 -10.96
N ASN A 147 -0.43 -0.38 -10.16
CA ASN A 147 -1.71 -0.91 -10.62
C ASN A 147 -2.65 0.21 -11.13
N ALA A 148 -2.62 1.39 -10.50
CA ALA A 148 -3.34 2.57 -10.99
C ALA A 148 -2.84 2.99 -12.38
N GLY A 149 -1.52 2.92 -12.60
CA GLY A 149 -0.90 3.16 -13.91
C GLY A 149 -1.35 2.13 -14.95
N ILE A 150 -1.38 0.84 -14.61
CA ILE A 150 -1.88 -0.22 -15.49
C ILE A 150 -3.32 0.04 -15.90
N LYS A 151 -4.21 0.33 -14.92
CA LYS A 151 -5.62 0.62 -15.19
C LYS A 151 -5.78 1.81 -16.13
N ALA A 152 -5.06 2.90 -15.89
CA ALA A 152 -5.09 4.08 -16.75
C ALA A 152 -4.59 3.75 -18.18
N ALA A 153 -3.52 2.96 -18.32
CA ALA A 153 -3.00 2.56 -19.62
C ALA A 153 -4.00 1.68 -20.40
N GLN A 154 -4.66 0.72 -19.74
CA GLN A 154 -5.68 -0.14 -20.34
C GLN A 154 -6.92 0.65 -20.80
N GLU A 155 -7.23 1.75 -20.12
CA GLU A 155 -8.31 2.68 -20.50
C GLU A 155 -7.87 3.70 -21.57
N GLY A 156 -6.64 3.61 -22.10
CA GLY A 156 -6.08 4.54 -23.10
C GLY A 156 -5.69 5.91 -22.52
N ARG A 157 -5.76 6.09 -21.20
CA ARG A 157 -5.40 7.34 -20.50
C ARG A 157 -3.89 7.39 -20.24
N HIS A 158 -3.10 7.42 -21.31
CA HIS A 158 -1.64 7.35 -21.23
C HIS A 158 -0.96 8.48 -20.42
N PRO A 159 -1.43 9.75 -20.44
CA PRO A 159 -0.89 10.78 -19.55
C PRO A 159 -1.09 10.45 -18.07
N ASP A 160 -2.26 9.94 -17.69
CA ASP A 160 -2.53 9.51 -16.31
C ASP A 160 -1.67 8.31 -15.94
N ALA A 161 -1.50 7.35 -16.85
CA ALA A 161 -0.64 6.19 -16.66
C ALA A 161 0.81 6.60 -16.39
N GLU A 162 1.34 7.55 -17.18
CA GLU A 162 2.69 8.09 -16.98
C GLU A 162 2.86 8.71 -15.59
N TYR A 163 1.88 9.50 -15.14
CA TYR A 163 1.89 10.10 -13.80
C TYR A 163 1.95 9.03 -12.69
N TRP A 164 1.10 8.00 -12.79
CA TRP A 164 1.04 6.93 -11.80
C TRP A 164 2.32 6.09 -11.78
N PHE A 165 2.83 5.68 -12.94
CA PHE A 165 4.10 4.95 -13.01
C PHE A 165 5.28 5.81 -12.55
N GLY A 166 5.27 7.12 -12.83
CA GLY A 166 6.27 8.05 -12.31
C GLY A 166 6.28 8.09 -10.78
N SER A 167 5.10 8.14 -10.18
CA SER A 167 4.93 8.06 -8.73
C SER A 167 5.40 6.71 -8.17
N ALA A 168 5.10 5.60 -8.86
CA ALA A 168 5.57 4.26 -8.49
C ALA A 168 7.12 4.16 -8.54
N ILE A 169 7.74 4.71 -9.59
CA ILE A 169 9.20 4.74 -9.75
C ILE A 169 9.87 5.56 -8.65
N GLN A 170 9.31 6.71 -8.28
CA GLN A 170 9.83 7.49 -7.14
C GLN A 170 9.80 6.67 -5.84
N ARG A 171 8.82 5.77 -5.69
CA ARG A 171 8.72 4.89 -4.52
C ARG A 171 9.69 3.71 -4.56
N MET A 172 9.86 3.08 -5.72
CA MET A 172 10.73 1.91 -5.91
C MET A 172 11.54 2.05 -7.20
N PRO A 173 12.67 2.79 -7.18
CA PRO A 173 13.43 3.11 -8.38
C PRO A 173 14.07 1.89 -9.07
N ASN A 174 14.30 0.81 -8.33
CA ASN A 174 14.85 -0.45 -8.83
C ASN A 174 13.79 -1.39 -9.44
N ALA A 175 12.50 -1.01 -9.44
CA ALA A 175 11.45 -1.80 -10.07
C ALA A 175 11.45 -1.61 -11.59
N ALA A 176 12.19 -2.45 -12.30
CA ALA A 176 12.35 -2.38 -13.76
C ALA A 176 11.00 -2.35 -14.52
N ILE A 177 10.01 -3.10 -14.04
CA ILE A 177 8.68 -3.19 -14.66
C ILE A 177 7.95 -1.84 -14.74
N SER A 178 8.14 -0.95 -13.76
CA SER A 178 7.50 0.37 -13.77
C SER A 178 8.14 1.31 -14.80
N TRP A 179 9.45 1.18 -15.01
CA TRP A 179 10.15 1.90 -16.07
C TRP A 179 9.70 1.44 -17.45
N VAL A 180 9.56 0.13 -17.66
CA VAL A 180 9.01 -0.42 -18.91
C VAL A 180 7.59 0.09 -19.16
N ALA A 181 6.71 -0.01 -18.16
CA ALA A 181 5.30 0.39 -18.31
C ALA A 181 5.14 1.90 -18.58
N ARG A 182 5.94 2.76 -17.92
CA ARG A 182 5.98 4.19 -18.23
C ARG A 182 6.54 4.47 -19.62
N GLY A 183 7.62 3.78 -20.00
CA GLY A 183 8.23 3.90 -21.33
C GLY A 183 7.25 3.57 -22.45
N LEU A 184 6.49 2.48 -22.30
CA LEU A 184 5.41 2.11 -23.23
C LEU A 184 4.31 3.18 -23.28
N SER A 185 3.86 3.66 -22.12
CA SER A 185 2.84 4.73 -22.06
C SER A 185 3.31 6.03 -22.71
N ARG A 186 4.61 6.36 -22.62
CA ARG A 186 5.22 7.50 -23.31
C ARG A 186 5.32 7.29 -24.82
N ALA A 187 5.61 6.07 -25.26
CA ALA A 187 5.66 5.74 -26.69
C ALA A 187 4.29 5.92 -27.37
N GLU A 188 3.21 5.50 -26.71
CA GLU A 188 1.83 5.72 -27.18
C GLU A 188 1.47 7.21 -27.28
N GLN A 189 2.07 8.05 -26.43
CA GLN A 189 1.92 9.51 -26.49
C GLN A 189 2.82 10.17 -27.55
N GLY A 190 3.68 9.41 -28.25
CA GLY A 190 4.67 9.95 -29.19
C GLY A 190 5.93 10.55 -28.54
N ASN A 191 6.09 10.42 -27.22
CA ASN A 191 7.24 10.90 -26.46
C ASN A 191 8.44 9.94 -26.58
N LEU A 192 8.87 9.66 -27.82
CA LEU A 192 9.76 8.53 -28.14
C LEU A 192 11.14 8.60 -27.47
N GLN A 193 11.71 9.80 -27.34
CA GLN A 193 13.00 9.97 -26.67
C GLN A 193 12.93 9.64 -25.17
N LEU A 194 11.85 10.06 -24.50
CA LEU A 194 11.63 9.76 -23.08
C LEU A 194 11.31 8.28 -22.89
N ALA A 195 10.51 7.71 -23.79
CA ALA A 195 10.21 6.28 -23.81
C ALA A 195 11.50 5.44 -23.93
N ALA A 196 12.35 5.76 -24.90
CA ALA A 196 13.61 5.04 -25.11
C ALA A 196 14.55 5.12 -23.89
N ARG A 197 14.64 6.29 -23.24
CA ARG A 197 15.41 6.44 -21.99
C ARG A 197 14.89 5.54 -20.88
N ASP A 198 13.56 5.48 -20.70
CA ASP A 198 12.95 4.60 -19.69
C ASP A 198 13.25 3.11 -19.98
N LEU A 199 13.15 2.69 -21.25
CA LEU A 199 13.44 1.32 -21.67
C LEU A 199 14.93 0.96 -21.49
N GLN A 200 15.84 1.87 -21.80
CA GLN A 200 17.29 1.68 -21.57
C GLN A 200 17.60 1.55 -20.08
N TYR A 201 16.98 2.38 -19.23
CA TYR A 201 17.18 2.27 -17.80
C TYR A 201 16.61 0.95 -17.25
N ALA A 202 15.45 0.52 -17.74
CA ALA A 202 14.92 -0.80 -17.42
C ALA A 202 15.87 -1.92 -17.85
N ALA A 203 16.52 -1.82 -19.01
CA ALA A 203 17.50 -2.80 -19.48
C ALA A 203 18.72 -2.92 -18.55
N ILE A 204 19.21 -1.80 -18.02
CA ILE A 204 20.27 -1.78 -17.01
C ILE A 204 19.82 -2.56 -15.76
N LEU A 205 18.60 -2.31 -15.28
CA LEU A 205 18.05 -3.02 -14.13
C LEU A 205 17.92 -4.54 -14.40
N TYR A 206 17.38 -4.94 -15.56
CA TYR A 206 17.30 -6.36 -15.92
C TYR A 206 18.66 -7.04 -16.02
N THR A 207 19.66 -6.36 -16.57
CA THR A 207 21.05 -6.85 -16.59
C THR A 207 21.58 -7.06 -15.18
N SER A 208 21.33 -6.11 -14.27
CA SER A 208 21.74 -6.25 -12.86
C SER A 208 21.03 -7.40 -12.12
N MET A 209 19.85 -7.81 -12.60
CA MET A 209 19.10 -8.97 -12.10
C MET A 209 19.51 -10.29 -12.78
N GLY A 210 20.45 -10.26 -13.73
CA GLY A 210 20.91 -11.43 -14.49
C GLY A 210 20.02 -11.81 -15.69
N ASP A 211 19.00 -11.01 -16.01
CA ASP A 211 18.11 -11.24 -17.16
C ASP A 211 18.61 -10.47 -18.39
N THR A 212 19.68 -10.98 -18.98
CA THR A 212 20.31 -10.37 -20.17
C THR A 212 19.42 -10.40 -21.39
N GLN A 213 18.55 -11.41 -21.52
CA GLN A 213 17.62 -11.54 -22.65
C GLN A 213 16.59 -10.40 -22.68
N GLN A 214 15.99 -10.07 -21.52
CA GLN A 214 15.06 -8.93 -21.44
C GLN A 214 15.80 -7.61 -21.65
N ALA A 215 17.00 -7.47 -21.10
CA ALA A 215 17.80 -6.26 -21.27
C ALA A 215 18.14 -6.00 -22.75
N GLU A 216 18.56 -7.01 -23.50
CA GLU A 216 18.81 -6.89 -24.93
C GLU A 216 17.55 -6.50 -25.71
N SER A 217 16.41 -7.13 -25.39
CA SER A 217 15.12 -6.83 -26.03
C SER A 217 14.70 -5.38 -25.80
N LEU A 218 14.88 -4.87 -24.58
CA LEU A 218 14.60 -3.50 -24.20
C LEU A 218 15.51 -2.49 -24.89
N ASN A 219 16.82 -2.76 -24.93
CA ASN A 219 17.78 -1.90 -25.64
C ASN A 219 17.48 -1.84 -27.14
N LYS A 220 17.13 -2.98 -27.74
CA LYS A 220 16.73 -3.04 -29.15
C LYS A 220 15.45 -2.24 -29.40
N ALA A 221 14.45 -2.37 -28.54
CA ALA A 221 13.22 -1.58 -28.62
C ALA A 221 13.50 -0.07 -28.48
N ALA A 222 14.33 0.33 -27.50
CA ALA A 222 14.72 1.71 -27.32
C ALA A 222 15.43 2.31 -28.54
N ASN A 223 16.34 1.54 -29.16
CA ASN A 223 17.03 1.97 -30.37
C ASN A 223 16.06 2.13 -31.54
N MET A 224 15.06 1.24 -31.70
CA MET A 224 14.03 1.39 -32.73
C MET A 224 13.22 2.69 -32.58
N LEU A 225 12.97 3.14 -31.35
CA LEU A 225 12.23 4.38 -31.07
C LEU A 225 13.01 5.65 -31.45
N ILE A 226 14.35 5.63 -31.33
CA ILE A 226 15.22 6.78 -31.62
C ILE A 226 15.70 6.74 -33.09
N GLU A 227 15.98 5.55 -33.60
CA GLU A 227 16.47 5.28 -34.95
C GLU A 227 15.55 4.28 -35.68
N PRO A 228 14.45 4.76 -36.29
CA PRO A 228 13.52 3.92 -37.03
C PRO A 228 14.21 3.15 -38.16
N PRO A 229 13.97 1.83 -38.33
CA PRO A 229 14.55 1.07 -39.43
C PRO A 229 14.09 1.61 -40.79
N THR A 230 15.01 1.69 -41.76
CA THR A 230 14.70 2.14 -43.12
C THR A 230 13.90 1.07 -43.88
N ARG A 231 12.62 1.33 -44.19
CA ARG A 231 11.83 0.45 -45.07
C ARG A 231 12.16 0.65 -46.56
N PRO A 232 11.95 -0.37 -47.41
CA PRO A 232 12.00 -0.22 -48.87
C PRO A 232 10.96 0.80 -49.35
N LYS A 233 11.31 1.53 -50.42
CA LYS A 233 10.62 2.70 -50.98
C LYS A 233 9.09 2.57 -51.01
N GLY A 234 8.37 3.48 -50.36
CA GLY A 234 6.90 3.52 -50.41
C GLY A 234 6.17 4.54 -49.54
N GLY A 235 6.84 5.25 -48.62
CA GLY A 235 6.19 6.28 -47.79
C GLY A 235 7.14 7.44 -47.47
N ASN A 236 6.82 8.65 -47.94
CA ASN A 236 7.74 9.79 -47.98
C ASN A 236 7.63 10.77 -46.79
N GLY A 237 7.19 10.33 -45.61
CA GLY A 237 7.00 11.19 -44.44
C GLY A 237 7.82 10.78 -43.22
N ALA A 238 8.38 11.74 -42.47
CA ALA A 238 9.02 11.47 -41.18
C ALA A 238 8.03 10.91 -40.14
N GLY A 239 6.76 11.35 -40.18
CA GLY A 239 5.71 10.87 -39.28
C GLY A 239 5.36 9.38 -39.46
N SER A 240 5.30 8.88 -40.69
CA SER A 240 5.01 7.45 -40.93
C SER A 240 6.15 6.53 -40.50
N LYS A 241 7.40 7.03 -40.52
CA LYS A 241 8.57 6.31 -39.97
C LYS A 241 8.45 6.16 -38.45
N LEU A 242 8.14 7.26 -37.74
CA LEU A 242 8.01 7.27 -36.28
C LEU A 242 6.88 6.35 -35.79
N VAL A 243 5.71 6.40 -36.44
CA VAL A 243 4.59 5.51 -36.11
C VAL A 243 4.96 4.04 -36.34
N SER A 244 5.64 3.73 -37.45
CA SER A 244 6.07 2.36 -37.73
C SER A 244 7.13 1.84 -36.75
N ALA A 245 7.99 2.71 -36.24
CA ALA A 245 8.99 2.39 -35.22
C ALA A 245 8.37 2.13 -33.86
N ALA A 246 7.41 2.96 -33.44
CA ALA A 246 6.66 2.75 -32.21
C ALA A 246 5.93 1.40 -32.22
N ILE A 247 5.27 1.07 -33.34
CA ILE A 247 4.60 -0.23 -33.52
C ILE A 247 5.60 -1.40 -33.49
N ALA A 248 6.76 -1.27 -34.13
CA ALA A 248 7.76 -2.33 -34.13
C ALA A 248 8.36 -2.54 -32.72
N ALA A 249 8.62 -1.46 -31.98
CA ALA A 249 9.11 -1.52 -30.62
C ALA A 249 8.08 -2.13 -29.66
N THR A 250 6.80 -1.76 -29.77
CA THR A 250 5.72 -2.34 -28.95
C THR A 250 5.50 -3.82 -29.27
N GLN A 251 5.55 -4.21 -30.55
CA GLN A 251 5.47 -5.62 -30.97
C GLN A 251 6.64 -6.46 -30.42
N LEU A 252 7.86 -5.93 -30.49
CA LEU A 252 9.05 -6.59 -29.92
C LEU A 252 8.90 -6.81 -28.41
N LEU A 253 8.33 -5.83 -27.71
CA LEU A 253 8.13 -5.89 -26.27
C LEU A 253 6.84 -6.61 -25.87
N ALA A 254 5.98 -7.05 -26.80
CA ALA A 254 4.67 -7.62 -26.46
C ALA A 254 4.73 -8.74 -25.39
N PRO A 255 5.68 -9.70 -25.41
CA PRO A 255 5.77 -10.72 -24.36
C PRO A 255 6.14 -10.16 -22.99
N LEU A 256 7.00 -9.13 -22.95
CA LEU A 256 7.39 -8.45 -21.72
C LEU A 256 6.26 -7.55 -21.22
N ALA A 257 5.66 -6.77 -22.11
CA ALA A 257 4.51 -5.92 -21.84
C ALA A 257 3.35 -6.72 -21.25
N ALA A 258 3.08 -7.91 -21.78
CA ALA A 258 2.06 -8.81 -21.24
C ALA A 258 2.32 -9.21 -19.78
N LYS A 259 3.58 -9.25 -19.34
CA LYS A 259 3.93 -9.52 -17.92
C LYS A 259 3.93 -8.24 -17.09
N THR A 260 4.47 -7.14 -17.62
CA THR A 260 4.61 -5.88 -16.88
C THR A 260 3.31 -5.09 -16.74
N MET A 261 2.29 -5.42 -17.54
CA MET A 261 0.95 -4.82 -17.46
C MET A 261 -0.04 -5.68 -16.66
N LEU A 262 0.44 -6.65 -15.88
CA LEU A 262 -0.36 -7.40 -14.93
C LEU A 262 -0.36 -6.71 -13.57
N PRO A 263 -1.53 -6.59 -12.90
CA PRO A 263 -1.59 -6.04 -11.56
C PRO A 263 -0.71 -6.82 -10.58
N ILE A 264 0.02 -6.10 -9.73
CA ILE A 264 0.79 -6.66 -8.62
C ILE A 264 -0.18 -6.95 -7.47
N PRO A 265 -0.18 -8.15 -6.87
CA PRO A 265 -1.03 -8.46 -5.72
C PRO A 265 -0.67 -7.61 -4.49
N PHE A 266 -1.68 -7.34 -3.64
CA PHE A 266 -1.57 -6.62 -2.37
C PHE A 266 -1.21 -7.56 -1.21
#